data_AF-A0A285C2D6-F1
#
_entry.id   AF-A0A285C2D6-F1
#
_cell.length_a   1.000
_cell.length_b   1.000
_cell.length_c   1.000
_cell.angle_alpha   90.00
_cell.angle_beta   90.00
_cell.angle_gamma   90.00
#
_symmetry.space_group_name_H-M   'P 1'
#
loop_
_entity.id
_entity.type
_entity.pdbx_description
1 polymer ?
#
loop_
_entity_poly.entity_id
_entity_poly.type
_entity_poly.pdbx_seq_one_letter_code
_entity_poly.pdbx_strand_id
1 'polypeptide(L)'
;MPVTIDMKGIELIPTPKIKLANIEDCRREMARVYRDARTARIDSQDASRFVYILSQIGKMIELSDIEKRLELLERQNNDQY
;
A
#
# COMPACT_ATOMS: atom_id res chain seq x y z
N MET A 1 50.23 10.22 -3.27
CA MET A 1 50.04 9.05 -4.15
C MET A 1 48.59 9.04 -4.63
N PRO A 2 48.30 8.73 -5.90
CA PRO A 2 46.92 8.66 -6.37
C PRO A 2 46.24 7.40 -5.78
N VAL A 3 45.00 7.55 -5.34
CA VAL A 3 44.15 6.45 -4.86
C VAL A 3 43.32 5.95 -6.04
N THR A 4 43.53 4.69 -6.41
CA THR A 4 42.73 4.01 -7.43
C THR A 4 41.39 3.61 -6.80
N ILE A 5 40.29 4.15 -7.32
CA ILE A 5 38.93 3.77 -6.90
C ILE A 5 38.52 2.59 -7.78
N ASP A 6 38.55 1.38 -7.23
CA ASP A 6 38.02 0.20 -7.91
C ASP A 6 36.50 0.34 -8.05
N MET A 7 36.02 0.53 -9.29
CA MET A 7 34.60 0.53 -9.66
C MET A 7 34.03 -0.90 -9.59
N LYS A 8 34.01 -1.50 -8.40
CA LYS A 8 33.30 -2.76 -8.19
C LYS A 8 31.80 -2.45 -8.29
N GLY A 9 31.21 -2.88 -9.41
CA GLY A 9 29.87 -2.50 -9.86
C GLY A 9 28.81 -2.61 -8.77
N ILE A 10 28.04 -1.54 -8.59
CA ILE A 10 26.88 -1.53 -7.71
C ILE A 10 25.77 -2.28 -8.45
N GLU A 11 25.43 -3.49 -7.99
CA GLU A 11 24.20 -4.14 -8.43
C GLU A 11 22.99 -3.39 -7.84
N LEU A 12 22.21 -2.73 -8.71
CA LEU A 12 20.96 -2.10 -8.33
C LEU A 12 19.91 -3.19 -8.07
N ILE A 13 19.69 -3.52 -6.80
CA ILE A 13 18.58 -4.38 -6.40
C ILE A 13 17.30 -3.55 -6.51
N PRO A 14 16.31 -3.95 -7.33
CA PRO A 14 15.08 -3.18 -7.48
C PRO A 14 14.32 -3.12 -6.16
N THR A 15 13.93 -1.92 -5.75
CA THR A 15 13.09 -1.74 -4.55
C THR A 15 11.78 -2.51 -4.76
N PRO A 16 11.40 -3.43 -3.85
CA PRO A 16 10.14 -4.15 -3.95
C PRO A 16 8.99 -3.15 -4.02
N LYS A 17 8.20 -3.21 -5.10
CA LYS A 17 7.01 -2.35 -5.24
C LYS A 17 5.99 -2.76 -4.18
N ILE A 18 5.60 -1.80 -3.34
CA ILE A 18 4.48 -1.97 -2.43
C ILE A 18 3.22 -2.04 -3.28
N LYS A 19 2.60 -3.23 -3.35
CA LYS A 19 1.31 -3.39 -4.01
C LYS A 19 0.24 -2.92 -3.03
N LEU A 20 -0.63 -2.01 -3.46
CA LEU A 20 -1.78 -1.49 -2.70
C LEU A 20 -3.05 -1.65 -3.56
N ALA A 21 -3.23 -2.83 -4.15
CA ALA A 21 -4.27 -3.07 -5.16
C ALA A 21 -5.63 -3.45 -4.55
N ASN A 22 -5.63 -3.94 -3.31
CA ASN A 22 -6.83 -4.39 -2.59
C ASN A 22 -6.70 -4.10 -1.09
N ILE A 23 -7.78 -4.30 -0.33
CA ILE A 23 -7.77 -4.05 1.11
C ILE A 23 -6.79 -4.94 1.89
N GLU A 24 -6.57 -6.18 1.44
CA GLU A 24 -5.62 -7.10 2.09
C GLU A 24 -4.17 -6.64 1.97
N ASP A 25 -3.83 -6.05 0.83
CA ASP A 25 -2.54 -5.39 0.61
C ASP A 25 -2.36 -4.21 1.58
N CYS A 26 -3.34 -3.31 1.66
CA CYS A 26 -3.32 -2.19 2.60
C CYS A 26 -3.21 -2.69 4.06
N ARG A 27 -3.94 -3.75 4.42
CA ARG A 27 -3.88 -4.36 5.76
C ARG A 27 -2.50 -4.93 6.07
N ARG A 28 -1.86 -5.62 5.13
CA ARG A 28 -0.50 -6.15 5.29
C ARG A 28 0.51 -5.04 5.51
N GLU A 29 0.43 -3.97 4.73
CA GLU A 29 1.35 -2.83 4.86
C GLU A 29 1.12 -2.05 6.16
N MET A 30 -0.13 -1.85 6.59
CA MET A 30 -0.42 -1.26 7.91
C MET A 30 0.17 -2.10 9.05
N ALA A 31 0.06 -3.43 8.97
CA ALA A 31 0.68 -4.32 9.95
C ALA A 31 2.21 -4.26 9.92
N ARG A 32 2.83 -4.06 8.75
CA ARG A 32 4.28 -3.83 8.62
C ARG A 32 4.70 -2.54 9.32
N VAL A 33 4.02 -1.43 9.01
CA VAL A 33 4.26 -0.11 9.62
C VAL A 33 4.15 -0.18 11.14
N TYR A 34 3.12 -0.86 11.67
CA TYR A 34 2.98 -1.07 13.11
C TYR A 34 4.17 -1.82 13.74
N ARG A 35 4.65 -2.90 13.11
CA ARG A 35 5.81 -3.65 13.62
C ARG A 35 7.09 -2.81 13.58
N ASP A 36 7.28 -2.04 12.51
CA ASP A 36 8.44 -1.15 12.36
C ASP A 36 8.42 -0.05 13.44
N ALA A 37 7.26 0.54 13.71
CA ALA A 37 7.09 1.53 14.78
C ALA A 37 7.32 0.92 16.16
N ARG A 38 6.75 -0.26 16.43
CA ARG A 38 6.90 -0.97 17.71
C ARG A 38 8.35 -1.37 18.00
N THR A 39 9.14 -1.59 16.95
CA THR A 39 10.57 -1.93 17.05
C THR A 39 11.47 -0.70 16.92
N ALA A 40 10.91 0.51 16.95
CA ALA A 40 11.61 1.79 16.82
C ALA A 40 12.44 1.94 15.53
N ARG A 41 12.11 1.19 14.47
CA ARG A 41 12.74 1.34 13.14
C ARG A 41 12.26 2.59 12.40
N ILE A 42 11.04 3.03 12.69
CA ILE A 42 10.46 4.28 12.19
C ILE A 42 9.87 5.06 13.37
N ASP A 43 9.85 6.38 13.23
CA ASP A 43 9.22 7.24 14.23
C ASP A 43 7.71 6.99 14.32
N SER A 44 7.15 7.05 15.54
CA SER A 44 5.74 6.77 15.77
C SER A 44 4.81 7.80 15.10
N GLN A 45 5.26 9.05 14.95
CA GLN A 45 4.52 10.09 14.26
C GLN A 45 4.44 9.78 12.76
N ASP A 46 5.55 9.37 12.16
CA ASP A 46 5.58 8.97 10.75
C ASP A 46 4.78 7.70 10.49
N ALA A 47 4.89 6.72 11.39
CA ALA A 47 4.05 5.52 11.34
C ALA A 47 2.56 5.85 11.34
N SER A 48 2.14 6.78 12.21
CA SER A 48 0.75 7.22 12.29
C SER A 48 0.27 7.89 10.99
N ARG A 49 1.12 8.73 10.37
CA ARG A 49 0.83 9.35 9.06
C ARG A 49 0.69 8.29 7.97
N PHE A 50 1.59 7.31 7.91
CA PHE A 50 1.53 6.24 6.92
C PHE A 50 0.27 5.37 7.09
N VAL A 51 -0.07 4.98 8.32
CA VAL A 51 -1.30 4.22 8.59
C VAL A 51 -2.53 5.02 8.19
N TYR A 52 -2.56 6.33 8.44
CA TYR A 52 -3.65 7.19 7.99
C TYR A 52 -3.81 7.17 6.47
N ILE A 53 -2.73 7.37 5.71
CA ILE A 53 -2.75 7.34 4.25
C ILE A 53 -3.23 5.97 3.74
N LEU A 54 -2.68 4.88 4.27
CA LEU A 54 -3.08 3.52 3.91
C LEU A 54 -4.56 3.25 4.22
N SER A 55 -5.09 3.79 5.32
CA SER A 55 -6.51 3.70 5.64
C SER A 55 -7.39 4.41 4.60
N GLN A 56 -6.99 5.60 4.14
CA GLN A 56 -7.75 6.31 3.10
C GLN A 56 -7.75 5.54 1.78
N ILE A 57 -6.61 4.95 1.40
CA ILE A 57 -6.53 4.08 0.22
C ILE A 57 -7.45 2.87 0.37
N GLY A 58 -7.42 2.20 1.53
CA GLY A 58 -8.33 1.09 1.82
C GLY A 58 -9.80 1.47 1.70
N LYS A 59 -10.20 2.63 2.22
CA LYS A 59 -11.58 3.14 2.10
C LYS A 59 -12.00 3.37 0.65
N MET A 60 -11.13 3.94 -0.18
CA MET A 60 -11.43 4.18 -1.59
C MET A 60 -11.58 2.89 -2.39
N ILE A 61 -10.77 1.87 -2.07
CA ILE A 61 -10.90 0.53 -2.67
C ILE A 61 -12.25 -0.09 -2.32
N GLU A 62 -12.60 -0.12 -1.02
CA GLU A 62 -13.88 -0.67 -0.57
C GLU A 62 -15.07 0.07 -1.17
N LEU A 63 -15.01 1.41 -1.22
CA LEU A 63 -16.07 2.22 -1.82
C LEU A 63 -16.25 1.85 -3.30
N SER A 64 -15.16 1.77 -4.06
CA SER A 64 -15.22 1.38 -5.48
C SER A 64 -15.80 -0.02 -5.68
N ASP A 65 -15.49 -0.97 -4.81
CA ASP A 65 -16.03 -2.33 -4.90
C ASP A 65 -17.52 -2.40 -4.52
N ILE A 66 -17.95 -1.57 -3.57
CA ILE A 66 -19.37 -1.41 -3.23
C ILE A 66 -20.12 -0.79 -4.42
N GLU A 67 -19.60 0.28 -5.02
CA GLU A 67 -20.21 0.94 -6.18
C GLU A 67 -20.39 -0.05 -7.35
N LYS A 68 -19.35 -0.83 -7.70
CA LYS A 68 -19.47 -1.86 -8.76
C LYS A 68 -20.54 -2.90 -8.46
N ARG A 69 -20.66 -3.34 -7.22
CA ARG A 69 -21.69 -4.32 -6.81
C ARG A 69 -23.07 -3.70 -6.85
N LEU A 70 -23.21 -2.44 -6.45
CA LEU A 70 -24.46 -1.71 -6.52
C LEU A 70 -24.92 -1.54 -7.97
N GLU A 71 -24.03 -1.11 -8.87
CA GLU A 71 -24.33 -0.99 -10.30
C GLU A 71 -24.81 -2.31 -10.91
N LEU A 72 -24.20 -3.44 -10.51
CA LEU A 72 -24.63 -4.75 -10.98
C LEU A 72 -26.06 -5.08 -10.53
N LEU A 73 -26.38 -4.80 -9.26
CA LEU A 73 -27.71 -5.02 -8.71
C LEU A 73 -28.76 -4.10 -9.34
N GLU A 74 -28.42 -2.84 -9.58
CA GLU A 74 -29.30 -1.87 -10.24
C GLU A 74 -29.62 -2.28 -11.67
N ARG A 75 -28.63 -2.79 -12.44
CA ARG A 75 -28.87 -3.33 -13.78
C ARG A 75 -29.81 -4.53 -13.75
N GLN A 76 -29.57 -5.49 -12.85
CA GLN A 76 -30.42 -6.67 -12.70
C GLN A 76 -31.87 -6.32 -12.34
N ASN A 77 -32.07 -5.33 -11.47
CA ASN A 77 -33.41 -4.88 -11.09
C ASN A 77 -34.10 -4.09 -12.21
N ASN A 78 -33.36 -3.30 -13.00
CA ASN A 78 -33.93 -2.55 -14.11
C ASN A 78 -34.29 -3.44 -15.30
N ASP A 79 -33.56 -4.54 -15.53
CA ASP A 79 -33.88 -5.54 -16.57
C ASP A 79 -35.09 -6.43 -16.22
N GLN A 80 -35.61 -6.35 -14.98
CA GLN A 80 -36.79 -7.10 -14.50
C GLN A 80 -38.13 -6.37 -14.75
N TYR A 81 -38.11 -5.15 -15.28
CA TYR A 81 -39.29 -4.34 -15.65
C TYR A 81 -39.31 -4.02 -17.14
#